data_AF-A0A7S1NA05-F1
#
_entry.id   AF-A0A7S1NA05-F1
#
_cell.length_a   1.000
_cell.length_b   1.000
_cell.length_c   1.000
_cell.angle_alpha   90.00
_cell.angle_beta   90.00
_cell.angle_gamma   90.00
#
_symmetry.space_group_name_H-M   'P 1'
#
loop_
_entity.id
_entity.type
_entity.pdbx_description
1 polymer ?
#
loop_
_entity_poly.entity_id
_entity_poly.type
_entity_poly.pdbx_seq_one_letter_code
_entity_poly.pdbx_strand_id
1 'polypeptide(L)'
;FFSPRTMAHLAPGKKTMNQKLQTKLDQWCQLLDAAAQEGLPPAEKGRTVKAFCDSFLPVDLEKEDFLHFWKGLCEDPKWLASLTSEIRQCQSGLGVESIQGDEMSSATFTFLPEQTGGANIAREVVFICSNEDWRAEG
;
A
#
# COMPACT_ATOMS: atom_id res chain seq x y z
N PHE A 1 9.86 -41.51 4.19
CA PHE A 1 10.25 -40.57 3.12
C PHE A 1 9.79 -39.18 3.52
N PHE A 2 10.64 -38.41 4.22
CA PHE A 2 10.40 -37.00 4.48
C PHE A 2 11.01 -36.21 3.32
N SER A 3 10.16 -35.52 2.56
CA SER A 3 10.62 -34.55 1.57
C SER A 3 11.08 -33.30 2.32
N PRO A 4 12.34 -32.84 2.16
CA PRO A 4 12.76 -31.59 2.77
C PRO A 4 11.99 -30.45 2.08
N ARG A 5 11.19 -29.71 2.84
CA ARG A 5 10.66 -28.41 2.42
C ARG A 5 11.86 -27.57 1.99
N THR A 6 11.99 -27.38 0.67
CA THR A 6 12.84 -26.36 0.09
C THR A 6 12.56 -25.07 0.83
N MET A 7 13.53 -24.59 1.62
CA MET A 7 13.54 -23.19 2.04
C MET A 7 13.61 -22.39 0.75
N ALA A 8 12.45 -21.93 0.28
CA ALA A 8 12.38 -20.96 -0.80
C ALA A 8 13.31 -19.83 -0.37
N HIS A 9 14.43 -19.67 -1.08
CA HIS A 9 15.17 -18.43 -1.09
C HIS A 9 14.14 -17.39 -1.52
N LEU A 10 13.58 -16.65 -0.55
CA LEU A 10 12.83 -15.45 -0.86
C LEU A 10 13.81 -14.58 -1.64
N ALA A 11 13.52 -14.38 -2.93
CA ALA A 11 14.30 -13.46 -3.73
C ALA A 11 14.36 -12.12 -2.96
N PRO A 12 15.52 -11.42 -2.97
CA PRO A 12 15.60 -10.11 -2.33
C PRO A 12 14.48 -9.23 -2.87
N GLY A 13 13.76 -8.56 -1.96
CA GLY A 13 12.59 -7.76 -2.32
C GLY A 13 12.96 -6.66 -3.33
N LYS A 14 12.13 -6.46 -4.35
CA LYS A 14 12.29 -5.39 -5.34
C LYS A 14 11.73 -4.11 -4.75
N LYS A 15 12.61 -3.23 -4.28
CA LYS A 15 12.26 -1.91 -3.73
C LYS A 15 12.47 -0.81 -4.76
N THR A 16 11.72 0.28 -4.61
CA THR A 16 12.01 1.48 -5.38
C THR A 16 13.39 2.03 -5.03
N MET A 17 14.08 2.58 -6.02
CA MET A 17 15.34 3.31 -5.85
C MET A 17 15.11 4.78 -5.47
N ASN A 18 13.86 5.27 -5.59
CA ASN A 18 13.50 6.63 -5.22
C ASN A 18 13.29 6.76 -3.70
N GLN A 19 14.20 7.48 -3.03
CA GLN A 19 14.13 7.68 -1.59
C GLN A 19 12.90 8.46 -1.12
N LYS A 20 12.36 9.39 -1.92
CA LYS A 20 11.15 10.15 -1.57
C LYS A 20 9.93 9.24 -1.61
N LEU A 21 9.81 8.38 -2.62
CA LEU A 21 8.74 7.39 -2.69
C LEU A 21 8.85 6.36 -1.56
N GLN A 22 10.04 5.84 -1.28
CA GLN A 22 10.25 4.93 -0.15
C GLN A 22 9.83 5.57 1.19
N THR A 23 10.17 6.86 1.40
CA THR A 23 9.76 7.60 2.60
C THR A 23 8.24 7.69 2.73
N LYS A 24 7.53 7.90 1.61
CA LYS A 24 6.07 7.93 1.59
C LYS A 24 5.46 6.55 1.91
N LEU A 25 6.00 5.49 1.32
CA LEU A 25 5.60 4.12 1.62
C LEU A 25 5.77 3.80 3.12
N ASP A 26 6.90 4.19 3.72
CA ASP A 26 7.15 4.02 5.15
C ASP A 26 6.13 4.79 6.01
N GLN A 27 5.84 6.05 5.65
CA GLN A 27 4.84 6.88 6.34
C GLN A 27 3.43 6.29 6.23
N TRP A 28 3.04 5.83 5.05
CA TRP A 28 1.72 5.23 4.82
C TRP A 28 1.55 3.92 5.58
N CYS A 29 2.56 3.05 5.60
CA CYS A 29 2.54 1.85 6.43
C CYS A 29 2.35 2.19 7.92
N GLN A 30 3.06 3.19 8.44
CA GLN A 30 2.92 3.62 9.84
C GLN A 30 1.49 4.08 10.17
N LEU A 31 0.88 4.88 9.28
CA LEU A 31 -0.49 5.36 9.48
C LEU A 31 -1.51 4.22 9.40
N LEU A 32 -1.36 3.31 8.44
CA LEU A 32 -2.23 2.15 8.27
C LEU A 32 -2.12 1.18 9.45
N ASP A 33 -0.90 0.91 9.93
CA ASP A 33 -0.65 0.07 11.11
C ASP A 33 -1.25 0.68 12.37
N ALA A 34 -1.09 1.99 12.57
CA ALA A 34 -1.72 2.70 13.67
C ALA A 34 -3.26 2.61 13.59
N ALA A 35 -3.85 2.78 12.40
CA ALA A 35 -5.29 2.67 12.20
C ALA A 35 -5.84 1.25 12.39
N ALA A 36 -5.00 0.23 12.21
CA ALA A 36 -5.34 -1.18 12.40
C ALA A 36 -5.18 -1.67 13.85
N GLN A 37 -4.65 -0.84 14.76
CA GLN A 37 -4.43 -1.22 16.16
C GLN A 37 -5.74 -1.58 16.86
N GLU A 38 -5.76 -2.73 17.54
CA GLU A 38 -6.90 -3.15 18.35
C GLU A 38 -7.16 -2.17 19.50
N GLY A 39 -8.44 -1.85 19.74
CA GLY A 39 -8.86 -0.97 20.83
C GLY A 39 -8.68 0.53 20.56
N LEU A 40 -8.23 0.93 19.36
CA LEU A 40 -8.15 2.34 18.99
C LEU A 40 -9.55 2.98 18.97
N PRO A 41 -9.78 4.14 19.63
CA PRO A 41 -11.07 4.81 19.61
C PRO A 41 -11.50 5.16 18.18
N PRO A 42 -12.80 5.04 17.81
CA PRO A 42 -13.26 5.31 16.45
C PRO A 42 -12.90 6.70 15.91
N ALA A 43 -12.94 7.73 16.77
CA ALA A 43 -12.55 9.08 16.40
C ALA A 43 -11.04 9.23 16.13
N GLU A 44 -10.20 8.43 16.79
CA GLU A 44 -8.76 8.41 16.56
C GLU A 44 -8.44 7.61 15.29
N LYS A 45 -9.05 6.44 15.10
CA LYS A 45 -8.98 5.69 13.85
C LYS A 45 -9.35 6.59 12.65
N GLY A 46 -10.49 7.27 12.74
CA GLY A 46 -10.96 8.16 11.68
C GLY A 46 -9.96 9.27 11.33
N ARG A 47 -9.30 9.86 12.34
CA ARG A 47 -8.25 10.88 12.13
C ARG A 47 -7.00 10.29 11.46
N THR A 48 -6.54 9.12 11.91
CA THR A 48 -5.36 8.45 11.35
C THR A 48 -5.60 8.02 9.89
N VAL A 49 -6.75 7.40 9.60
CA VAL A 49 -7.12 7.04 8.23
C VAL A 49 -7.25 8.29 7.36
N LYS A 50 -7.82 9.39 7.88
CA LYS A 50 -7.91 10.63 7.11
C LYS A 50 -6.51 11.18 6.77
N ALA A 51 -5.57 11.17 7.71
CA ALA A 51 -4.20 11.61 7.48
C ALA A 51 -3.51 10.75 6.40
N PHE A 52 -3.78 9.43 6.37
CA PHE A 52 -3.36 8.56 5.28
C PHE A 52 -3.98 9.01 3.95
N CYS A 53 -5.32 9.14 3.87
CA CYS A 53 -6.01 9.55 2.66
C CYS A 53 -5.53 10.91 2.12
N ASP A 54 -5.36 11.91 2.98
CA ASP A 54 -4.89 13.25 2.62
C ASP A 54 -3.48 13.22 1.97
N SER A 55 -2.63 12.26 2.36
CA SER A 55 -1.30 12.08 1.78
C SER A 55 -1.25 11.09 0.62
N PHE A 56 -2.14 10.11 0.58
CA PHE A 56 -2.08 8.99 -0.36
C PHE A 56 -2.86 9.26 -1.64
N LEU A 57 -4.05 9.86 -1.53
CA LEU A 57 -4.95 10.07 -2.66
C LEU A 57 -4.51 11.26 -3.55
N PRO A 58 -4.91 11.29 -4.83
CA PRO A 58 -4.71 12.43 -5.71
C PRO A 58 -5.25 13.75 -5.11
N VAL A 59 -4.59 14.87 -5.40
CA VAL A 59 -5.00 16.19 -4.90
C VAL A 59 -6.25 16.74 -5.56
N ASP A 60 -6.54 16.27 -6.77
CA ASP A 60 -7.66 16.64 -7.63
C ASP A 60 -8.85 15.68 -7.50
N LEU A 61 -8.80 14.74 -6.54
CA LEU A 61 -9.89 13.83 -6.26
C LEU A 61 -11.14 14.59 -5.81
N GLU A 62 -12.30 14.21 -6.35
CA GLU A 62 -13.57 14.80 -5.93
C GLU A 62 -13.85 14.53 -4.45
N LYS A 63 -14.51 15.49 -3.80
CA LYS A 63 -14.79 15.40 -2.36
C LYS A 63 -15.63 14.17 -2.01
N GLU A 64 -16.56 13.76 -2.88
CA GLU A 64 -17.41 12.59 -2.65
C GLU A 64 -16.59 11.29 -2.68
N ASP A 65 -15.68 11.16 -3.64
CA ASP A 65 -14.78 10.00 -3.73
C ASP A 65 -13.82 9.92 -2.55
N PHE A 66 -13.27 11.07 -2.13
CA PHE A 66 -12.46 11.14 -0.90
C PHE A 66 -13.26 10.62 0.31
N LEU A 67 -14.50 11.08 0.48
CA LEU A 67 -15.35 10.68 1.60
C LEU A 67 -15.71 9.19 1.53
N HIS A 68 -16.01 8.66 0.34
CA HIS A 68 -16.29 7.24 0.14
C HIS A 68 -15.08 6.38 0.50
N PHE A 69 -13.90 6.73 0.00
CA PHE A 69 -12.67 6.00 0.28
C PHE A 69 -12.31 6.03 1.77
N TRP A 70 -12.30 7.23 2.37
CA TRP A 70 -12.03 7.41 3.80
C TRP A 70 -13.01 6.64 4.69
N LYS A 71 -14.32 6.76 4.41
CA LYS A 71 -15.36 6.07 5.18
C LYS A 71 -15.24 4.56 5.06
N GLY A 72 -15.00 4.05 3.85
CA GLY A 72 -14.84 2.62 3.62
C GLY A 72 -13.65 2.02 4.38
N LEU A 73 -12.50 2.69 4.42
CA LEU A 73 -11.37 2.25 5.25
C LEU A 73 -11.66 2.30 6.76
N CYS A 74 -12.49 3.24 7.21
CA CYS A 74 -12.91 3.31 8.61
C CYS A 74 -13.85 2.14 8.99
N GLU A 75 -14.78 1.80 8.10
CA GLU A 75 -15.89 0.88 8.36
C GLU A 75 -15.60 -0.58 7.98
N ASP A 76 -14.75 -0.82 6.97
CA ASP A 76 -14.39 -2.16 6.50
C ASP A 76 -12.97 -2.56 6.95
N PRO A 77 -12.84 -3.36 8.02
CA PRO A 77 -11.53 -3.83 8.49
C PRO A 77 -10.84 -4.78 7.51
N LYS A 78 -11.59 -5.51 6.65
CA LYS A 78 -10.99 -6.38 5.64
C LYS A 78 -10.36 -5.54 4.53
N TRP A 79 -11.05 -4.48 4.10
CA TRP A 79 -10.48 -3.55 3.14
C TRP A 79 -9.23 -2.88 3.69
N LEU A 80 -9.28 -2.35 4.92
CA LEU A 80 -8.11 -1.76 5.58
C LEU A 80 -6.93 -2.75 5.64
N ALA A 81 -7.18 -4.00 6.04
CA ALA A 81 -6.15 -5.03 6.10
C ALA A 81 -5.57 -5.38 4.72
N SER A 82 -6.42 -5.44 3.69
CA SER A 82 -6.00 -5.70 2.30
C SER A 82 -5.07 -4.58 1.81
N LEU A 83 -5.50 -3.32 1.94
CA LEU A 83 -4.71 -2.17 1.52
C LEU A 83 -3.39 -2.07 2.29
N THR A 84 -3.41 -2.36 3.60
CA THR A 84 -2.19 -2.39 4.43
C THR A 84 -1.19 -3.43 3.90
N SER A 85 -1.65 -4.62 3.51
CA SER A 85 -0.79 -5.66 2.91
C SER A 85 -0.23 -5.21 1.56
N GLU A 86 -1.02 -4.58 0.70
CA GLU A 86 -0.58 -4.09 -0.61
C GLU A 86 0.50 -3.01 -0.49
N ILE A 87 0.27 -2.00 0.37
CA ILE A 87 1.26 -0.93 0.60
C ILE A 87 2.53 -1.49 1.27
N ARG A 88 2.40 -2.49 2.16
CA ARG A 88 3.55 -3.15 2.78
C ARG A 88 4.37 -3.97 1.78
N GLN A 89 3.75 -4.60 0.79
CA GLN A 89 4.48 -5.25 -0.29
C GLN A 89 5.28 -4.23 -1.10
N CYS A 90 4.68 -3.08 -1.43
CA CYS A 90 5.39 -1.99 -2.10
C CYS A 90 6.57 -1.47 -1.25
N GLN A 91 6.35 -1.28 0.06
CA GLN A 91 7.35 -0.77 1.01
C GLN A 91 8.53 -1.72 1.21
N SER A 92 8.24 -3.02 1.35
CA SER A 92 9.25 -4.05 1.64
C SER A 92 9.90 -4.61 0.39
N GLY A 93 9.24 -4.51 -0.76
CA GLY A 93 9.59 -5.16 -2.01
C GLY A 93 9.35 -6.67 -2.01
N LEU A 94 8.86 -7.25 -0.91
CA LEU A 94 8.57 -8.69 -0.82
C LEU A 94 7.33 -9.00 -1.67
N GLY A 95 7.44 -10.02 -2.52
CA GLY A 95 6.36 -10.39 -3.45
C GLY A 95 6.26 -9.49 -4.69
N VAL A 96 7.05 -8.40 -4.77
CA VAL A 96 7.07 -7.51 -5.93
C VAL A 96 7.79 -8.17 -7.11
N GLU A 97 7.03 -8.41 -8.18
CA GLU A 97 7.50 -9.02 -9.41
C GLU A 97 8.19 -8.01 -10.31
N SER A 98 7.71 -6.77 -10.37
CA SER A 98 8.37 -5.68 -11.12
C SER A 98 8.03 -4.31 -10.57
N ILE A 99 8.94 -3.36 -10.79
CA ILE A 99 8.70 -1.93 -10.67
C ILE A 99 8.94 -1.35 -12.08
N GLN A 100 7.95 -0.66 -12.62
CA GLN A 100 8.00 0.02 -13.92
C GLN A 100 7.86 1.53 -13.73
N GLY A 101 8.14 2.30 -14.79
CA GLY A 101 8.22 3.76 -14.72
C GLY A 101 9.66 4.25 -14.71
N ASP A 102 9.83 5.57 -14.58
CA ASP A 102 11.15 6.20 -14.48
C ASP A 102 11.64 6.32 -13.02
N GLU A 103 10.79 5.97 -12.06
CA GLU A 103 11.00 6.15 -10.62
C GLU A 103 11.36 7.59 -10.23
N MET A 104 10.95 8.56 -11.04
CA MET A 104 11.19 9.99 -10.85
C MET A 104 9.87 10.76 -10.91
N SER A 105 9.04 10.43 -11.89
CA SER A 105 7.68 10.95 -12.10
C SER A 105 6.62 9.87 -11.90
N SER A 106 6.94 8.59 -12.13
CA SER A 106 6.01 7.48 -11.93
C SER A 106 6.69 6.20 -11.46
N ALA A 107 5.94 5.38 -10.72
CA ALA A 107 6.36 4.04 -10.32
C ALA A 107 5.15 3.10 -10.25
N THR A 108 5.18 2.00 -11.01
CA THR A 108 4.14 0.97 -11.01
C THR A 108 4.67 -0.32 -10.41
N PHE A 109 4.10 -0.75 -9.29
CA PHE A 109 4.44 -1.99 -8.61
C PHE A 109 3.50 -3.09 -9.08
N THR A 110 4.07 -4.21 -9.53
CA THR A 110 3.31 -5.42 -9.89
C THR A 110 3.62 -6.53 -8.89
N PHE A 111 2.61 -7.14 -8.28
CA PHE A 111 2.79 -8.21 -7.29
C PHE A 111 1.55 -9.11 -7.18
N LEU A 112 1.73 -10.31 -6.63
CA LEU A 112 0.63 -11.18 -6.23
C LEU A 112 0.24 -10.89 -4.78
N PRO A 113 -1.06 -10.67 -4.47
CA PRO A 113 -1.49 -10.41 -3.09
C PRO A 113 -1.12 -11.57 -2.15
N GLU A 114 -0.65 -11.24 -0.94
CA GLU A 114 -0.28 -12.25 0.08
C GLU A 114 -1.48 -13.06 0.61
N GLN A 115 -2.71 -12.53 0.52
CA GLN A 115 -3.91 -13.23 1.01
C GLN A 115 -4.40 -14.28 0.00
N THR A 116 -3.74 -15.44 0.00
CA THR A 116 -4.05 -16.60 -0.81
C THR A 116 -5.31 -17.34 -0.31
N GLY A 117 -6.46 -16.98 -0.87
CA GLY A 117 -7.68 -17.78 -0.87
C GLY A 117 -8.50 -17.66 -2.18
N GLY A 118 -8.13 -16.73 -3.06
CA GLY A 118 -8.72 -16.52 -4.39
C GLY A 118 -7.72 -16.77 -5.52
N ALA A 119 -8.14 -16.53 -6.76
CA ALA A 119 -7.27 -16.65 -7.92
C ALA A 119 -6.02 -15.76 -7.79
N ASN A 120 -4.85 -16.27 -8.20
CA ASN A 120 -3.58 -15.55 -8.26
C ASN A 120 -3.65 -14.49 -9.37
N ILE A 121 -4.35 -13.38 -9.10
CA ILE A 121 -4.45 -12.25 -10.01
C ILE A 121 -3.38 -11.24 -9.58
N ALA A 122 -2.51 -10.89 -10.51
CA ALA A 122 -1.53 -9.83 -10.32
C ALA A 122 -2.23 -8.51 -10.04
N ARG A 123 -1.71 -7.78 -9.04
CA ARG A 123 -2.11 -6.41 -8.70
C ARG A 123 -1.10 -5.45 -9.28
N GLU A 124 -1.61 -4.29 -9.65
CA GLU A 124 -0.82 -3.15 -10.07
C GLU A 124 -1.18 -1.98 -9.16
N VAL A 125 -0.18 -1.36 -8.56
CA VAL A 125 -0.33 -0.13 -7.78
C VAL A 125 0.57 0.91 -8.40
N VAL A 126 -0.02 2.02 -8.84
CA VAL A 126 0.68 3.11 -9.52
C VAL A 126 0.83 4.29 -8.57
N PHE A 127 2.03 4.86 -8.55
CA PHE A 127 2.32 6.11 -7.85
C PHE A 127 2.82 7.14 -8.84
N ILE A 128 2.38 8.38 -8.68
CA ILE A 128 2.79 9.53 -9.47
C ILE A 128 3.41 10.59 -8.56
N CYS A 129 4.52 11.18 -9.03
CA CYS A 129 5.17 12.31 -8.37
C CYS A 129 4.79 13.61 -9.08
N SER A 130 4.14 14.51 -8.34
CA SER A 130 3.84 15.87 -8.82
C SER A 130 4.33 16.88 -7.78
N ASN A 131 5.11 17.87 -8.22
CA ASN A 131 5.74 18.86 -7.34
C ASN A 131 6.50 18.23 -6.15
N GLU A 132 7.23 17.15 -6.43
CA GLU A 132 7.99 16.35 -5.43
C GLU A 132 7.15 15.57 -4.41
N ASP A 133 5.82 15.54 -4.55
CA ASP A 133 4.91 14.79 -3.69
C ASP A 133 4.42 13.54 -4.41
N TRP A 134 4.65 12.37 -3.82
CA TRP A 134 4.18 11.09 -4.36
C TRP A 134 2.79 10.75 -3.81
N ARG A 135 1.91 10.35 -4.71
CA ARG A 135 0.52 9.93 -4.44
C ARG A 135 0.17 8.71 -5.27
N ALA A 136 -0.83 7.95 -4.85
CA ALA A 136 -1.37 6.88 -5.66
C ALA A 136 -2.14 7.45 -6.86
N GLU A 137 -2.10 6.72 -7.98
CA GLU A 137 -2.92 6.93 -9.15
C GLU A 137 -3.85 5.73 -9.33
N GLY A 138 -5.16 5.99 -9.48
CA GLY A 138 -6.20 4.97 -9.66
C GLY A 138 -7.28 4.97 -8.59
#